data_AF-A0A521S9L2-F1
#
_entry.id   AF-A0A521S9L2-F1
#
_cell.length_a   1.000
_cell.length_b   1.000
_cell.length_c   1.000
_cell.angle_alpha   90.00
_cell.angle_beta   90.00
_cell.angle_gamma   90.00
#
_symmetry.space_group_name_H-M   'P 1'
#
loop_
_entity.id
_entity.type
_entity.pdbx_description
1 polymer ?
#
loop_
_entity_poly.entity_id
_entity_poly.type
_entity_poly.pdbx_seq_one_letter_code
_entity_poly.pdbx_strand_id
1 'polypeptide(L)'
;MRVRAVRRESALRRPGRAVRKREQRQDPGGARLMPRDLRALELVALAQPVTTSQLARYLGMSLPMARRRVRALRDLALVNVAAPRLDAENNVLLAKRGRRLLVEERGFDMDAIAVMRGISKIHLAHHAAGVSFFVGLTNACERSTKVSLARFAFEAELRRLAGGSPEVQVPDAVAVVQGRGERLALAIEIDMGSENPSFVVTRKAHPYARMHACGAPLLGEACWVVAFVVTSERRRNRLVSAFHEAAVPEGILYLAVGPGLDEQTLLTDGWWTTRTSPDGEHARLVEESPFAPVLTDRSDRRHGQAPADLMGSAGLPGRGVRG
;
A
#
# COMPACT_ATOMS: atom_id res chain seq x y z
N MET A 1 -15.19 23.86 -75.64
CA MET A 1 -15.08 24.26 -74.21
C MET A 1 -16.27 23.64 -73.48
N ARG A 2 -16.07 22.57 -72.70
CA ARG A 2 -17.15 21.75 -72.11
C ARG A 2 -17.46 22.21 -70.68
N VAL A 3 -18.71 22.59 -70.44
CA VAL A 3 -19.24 22.95 -69.12
C VAL A 3 -19.67 21.66 -68.40
N ARG A 4 -19.06 21.36 -67.25
CA ARG A 4 -19.47 20.25 -66.35
C ARG A 4 -20.35 20.81 -65.24
N ALA A 5 -21.59 20.35 -65.20
CA ALA A 5 -22.53 20.60 -64.10
C ALA A 5 -22.15 19.74 -62.88
N VAL A 6 -21.92 20.39 -61.74
CA VAL A 6 -21.68 19.75 -60.44
C VAL A 6 -23.02 19.60 -59.72
N ARG A 7 -23.53 18.36 -59.64
CA ARG A 7 -24.66 17.98 -58.77
C ARG A 7 -24.22 18.08 -57.31
N ARG A 8 -24.91 18.89 -56.52
CA ARG A 8 -24.84 18.89 -55.05
C ARG A 8 -25.72 17.76 -54.52
N GLU A 9 -25.11 16.70 -54.00
CA GLU A 9 -25.79 15.71 -53.18
C GLU A 9 -26.05 16.28 -51.78
N SER A 10 -27.34 16.41 -51.47
CA SER A 10 -27.84 16.85 -50.16
C SER A 10 -27.80 15.68 -49.19
N ALA A 11 -26.86 15.72 -48.24
CA ALA A 11 -26.73 14.72 -47.20
C ALA A 11 -27.93 14.78 -46.23
N LEU A 12 -28.74 13.72 -46.24
CA LEU A 12 -29.79 13.48 -45.24
C LEU A 12 -29.19 13.47 -43.83
N ARG A 13 -29.47 14.52 -43.06
CA ARG A 13 -29.25 14.54 -41.60
C ARG A 13 -30.21 13.55 -40.95
N ARG A 14 -29.67 12.44 -40.43
CA ARG A 14 -30.42 11.52 -39.57
C ARG A 14 -30.90 12.26 -38.32
N PRO A 15 -32.17 12.15 -37.92
CA PRO A 15 -32.67 12.78 -36.70
C PRO A 15 -31.92 12.22 -35.50
N GLY A 16 -31.33 13.12 -34.70
CA GLY A 16 -30.60 12.78 -33.49
C GLY A 16 -31.52 11.99 -32.55
N ARG A 17 -31.12 10.75 -32.24
CA ARG A 17 -31.77 9.90 -31.23
C ARG A 17 -31.78 10.69 -29.92
N ALA A 18 -32.94 11.18 -29.51
CA ALA A 18 -33.13 11.86 -28.24
C ALA A 18 -32.62 10.94 -27.13
N VAL A 19 -31.45 11.26 -26.57
CA VAL A 19 -30.96 10.64 -25.35
C VAL A 19 -31.94 11.06 -24.27
N ARG A 20 -32.89 10.17 -23.95
CA ARG A 20 -33.83 10.32 -22.85
C ARG A 20 -32.99 10.63 -21.61
N LYS A 21 -33.02 11.90 -21.19
CA LYS A 21 -32.43 12.38 -19.94
C LYS A 21 -33.05 11.50 -18.86
N ARG A 22 -32.28 10.58 -18.30
CA ARG A 22 -32.76 9.65 -17.27
C ARG A 22 -33.26 10.55 -16.14
N GLU A 23 -34.58 10.65 -16.03
CA GLU A 23 -35.25 11.42 -14.99
C GLU A 23 -34.64 11.01 -13.66
N GLN A 24 -34.22 12.01 -12.89
CA GLN A 24 -33.71 11.84 -11.53
C GLN A 24 -34.73 10.97 -10.80
N ARG A 25 -34.36 9.72 -10.54
CA ARG A 25 -35.13 8.83 -9.68
C ARG A 25 -35.25 9.58 -8.35
N GLN A 26 -36.46 10.06 -8.06
CA GLN A 26 -36.79 10.59 -6.75
C GLN A 26 -36.29 9.61 -5.70
N ASP A 27 -35.63 10.16 -4.70
CA ASP A 27 -34.85 9.49 -3.66
C ASP A 27 -35.58 8.22 -3.19
N PRO A 28 -35.10 7.00 -3.54
CA PRO A 28 -35.83 5.77 -3.29
C PRO A 28 -35.74 5.44 -1.80
N GLY A 29 -36.58 6.10 -1.00
CA GLY A 29 -36.85 5.81 0.39
C GLY A 29 -35.63 5.94 1.30
N GLY A 30 -35.29 7.17 1.70
CA GLY A 30 -34.67 7.50 3.00
C GLY A 30 -33.58 6.53 3.50
N ALA A 31 -32.70 6.06 2.62
CA ALA A 31 -31.68 5.09 2.99
C ALA A 31 -30.72 5.75 3.98
N ARG A 32 -30.96 5.51 5.27
CA ARG A 32 -30.14 6.04 6.36
C ARG A 32 -28.74 5.45 6.25
N LEU A 33 -27.74 6.32 6.24
CA LEU A 33 -26.35 5.90 6.35
C LEU A 33 -26.14 5.14 7.66
N MET A 34 -25.58 3.94 7.55
CA MET A 34 -25.23 3.13 8.71
C MET A 34 -23.80 3.46 9.15
N PRO A 35 -23.41 3.23 10.41
CA PRO A 35 -22.02 3.39 10.86
C PRO A 35 -21.00 2.62 10.00
N ARG A 36 -21.43 1.48 9.45
CA ARG A 36 -20.61 0.66 8.54
C ARG A 36 -20.39 1.32 7.17
N ASP A 37 -21.35 2.13 6.71
CA ASP A 37 -21.23 2.89 5.47
C ASP A 37 -20.20 4.02 5.64
N LEU A 38 -20.11 4.63 6.82
CA LEU A 38 -19.04 5.59 7.16
C LEU A 38 -17.66 4.91 7.18
N ARG A 39 -17.53 3.72 7.81
CA ARG A 39 -16.27 2.93 7.74
C ARG A 39 -15.88 2.58 6.31
N ALA A 40 -16.85 2.28 5.43
CA ALA A 40 -16.58 2.03 4.02
C ALA A 40 -16.01 3.28 3.31
N LEU A 41 -16.58 4.45 3.59
CA LEU A 41 -16.10 5.72 3.05
C LEU A 41 -14.72 6.09 3.58
N GLU A 42 -14.42 5.81 4.85
CA GLU A 42 -13.08 6.00 5.45
C GLU A 42 -12.03 5.19 4.69
N LEU A 43 -12.28 3.89 4.42
CA LEU A 43 -11.36 3.08 3.62
C LEU A 43 -11.15 3.68 2.22
N VAL A 44 -12.23 4.09 1.54
CA VAL A 44 -12.13 4.69 0.20
C VAL A 44 -11.36 6.01 0.26
N ALA A 45 -11.54 6.82 1.30
CA ALA A 45 -10.81 8.07 1.46
C ALA A 45 -9.30 7.85 1.62
N LEU A 46 -8.92 6.83 2.39
CA LEU A 46 -7.52 6.49 2.69
C LEU A 46 -6.81 5.78 1.52
N ALA A 47 -7.52 4.94 0.77
CA ALA A 47 -6.90 3.93 -0.10
C ALA A 47 -7.43 3.89 -1.55
N GLN A 48 -8.28 4.85 -1.97
CA GLN A 48 -8.84 4.86 -3.32
C GLN A 48 -7.76 4.81 -4.44
N PRO A 49 -8.01 4.07 -5.53
CA PRO A 49 -9.19 3.22 -5.76
C PRO A 49 -9.19 1.94 -4.90
N VAL A 50 -10.38 1.56 -4.41
CA VAL A 50 -10.58 0.32 -3.63
C VAL A 50 -11.53 -0.60 -4.36
N THR A 51 -11.23 -1.88 -4.46
CA THR A 51 -12.12 -2.84 -5.10
C THR A 51 -13.29 -3.24 -4.19
N THR A 52 -14.35 -3.81 -4.77
CA THR A 52 -15.51 -4.23 -3.97
C THR A 52 -15.18 -5.42 -3.03
N SER A 53 -14.26 -6.29 -3.42
CA SER A 53 -13.75 -7.42 -2.64
C SER A 53 -12.90 -6.95 -1.46
N GLN A 54 -12.06 -5.94 -1.66
CA GLN A 54 -11.31 -5.29 -0.58
C GLN A 54 -12.26 -4.64 0.44
N LEU A 55 -13.29 -3.93 -0.03
CA LEU A 55 -14.34 -3.39 0.84
C LEU A 55 -15.08 -4.51 1.61
N ALA A 56 -15.42 -5.61 0.95
CA ALA A 56 -16.09 -6.74 1.58
C ALA A 56 -15.24 -7.32 2.72
N ARG A 57 -13.94 -7.52 2.45
CA ARG A 57 -12.97 -8.03 3.42
C ARG A 57 -12.75 -7.08 4.59
N TYR A 58 -12.55 -5.79 4.32
CA TYR A 58 -12.38 -4.76 5.35
C TYR A 58 -13.58 -4.67 6.30
N LEU A 59 -14.79 -4.76 5.75
CA LEU A 59 -16.02 -4.62 6.53
C LEU A 59 -16.53 -5.95 7.11
N GLY A 60 -15.79 -7.04 6.94
CA GLY A 60 -16.16 -8.39 7.40
C GLY A 60 -17.53 -8.83 6.86
N MET A 61 -17.79 -8.65 5.56
CA MET A 61 -19.07 -9.01 4.94
C MET A 61 -18.89 -9.79 3.64
N SER A 62 -19.98 -10.43 3.18
CA SER A 62 -19.98 -11.14 1.91
C SER A 62 -19.88 -10.17 0.72
N LEU A 63 -19.26 -10.63 -0.37
CA LEU A 63 -19.12 -9.84 -1.61
C LEU A 63 -20.48 -9.37 -2.18
N PRO A 64 -21.56 -10.17 -2.19
CA PRO A 64 -22.88 -9.68 -2.61
C PRO A 64 -23.41 -8.53 -1.73
N MET A 65 -23.18 -8.57 -0.41
CA MET A 65 -23.57 -7.47 0.48
C MET A 65 -22.76 -6.21 0.21
N ALA A 66 -21.45 -6.34 0.03
CA ALA A 66 -20.58 -5.22 -0.33
C ALA A 66 -21.02 -4.56 -1.64
N ARG A 67 -21.36 -5.35 -2.68
CA ARG A 67 -21.91 -4.84 -3.95
C ARG A 67 -23.22 -4.06 -3.75
N ARG A 68 -24.13 -4.54 -2.89
CA ARG A 68 -25.37 -3.82 -2.57
C ARG A 68 -25.07 -2.50 -1.85
N ARG A 69 -24.11 -2.50 -0.92
CA ARG A 69 -23.71 -1.29 -0.18
C ARG A 69 -23.02 -0.26 -1.06
N VAL A 70 -22.10 -0.68 -1.94
CA VAL A 70 -21.47 0.20 -2.94
C VAL A 70 -22.53 0.82 -3.86
N ARG A 71 -23.56 0.06 -4.26
CA ARG A 71 -24.69 0.60 -5.04
C ARG A 71 -25.44 1.68 -4.26
N ALA A 72 -25.77 1.43 -2.99
CA ALA A 72 -26.44 2.42 -2.14
C ALA A 72 -25.60 3.70 -1.96
N LEU A 73 -24.30 3.58 -1.65
CA LEU A 73 -23.38 4.71 -1.53
C LEU A 73 -23.27 5.52 -2.84
N ARG A 74 -23.28 4.84 -3.99
CA ARG A 74 -23.26 5.48 -5.30
C ARG A 74 -24.58 6.20 -5.60
N ASP A 75 -25.71 5.57 -5.27
CA ASP A 75 -27.04 6.18 -5.48
C ASP A 75 -27.21 7.42 -4.59
N LEU A 76 -26.55 7.47 -3.43
CA LEU A 76 -26.41 8.67 -2.57
C LEU A 76 -25.35 9.69 -3.06
N ALA A 77 -24.67 9.41 -4.17
CA ALA A 77 -23.55 10.20 -4.72
C ALA A 77 -22.36 10.40 -3.77
N LEU A 78 -22.13 9.46 -2.85
CA LEU A 78 -21.01 9.49 -1.90
C LEU A 78 -19.75 8.85 -2.48
N VAL A 79 -19.90 7.95 -3.45
CA VAL A 79 -18.81 7.32 -4.18
C VAL A 79 -19.07 7.35 -5.69
N ASN A 80 -17.98 7.30 -6.46
CA ASN A 80 -18.00 6.96 -7.88
C ASN A 80 -17.54 5.52 -8.07
N VAL A 81 -17.96 4.89 -9.16
CA VAL A 81 -17.52 3.53 -9.52
C VAL A 81 -16.91 3.56 -10.91
N ALA A 82 -15.70 3.01 -11.04
CA ALA A 82 -14.97 2.87 -12.29
C ALA A 82 -14.70 1.38 -12.56
N ALA A 83 -15.07 0.92 -13.75
CA ALA A 83 -14.74 -0.42 -14.22
C ALA A 83 -13.71 -0.28 -15.35
N PRO A 84 -12.45 -0.74 -15.17
CA PRO A 84 -11.43 -0.57 -16.20
C PRO A 84 -11.72 -1.43 -17.43
N ARG A 85 -12.42 -2.56 -17.26
CA ARG A 85 -12.91 -3.49 -18.30
C ARG A 85 -14.24 -4.10 -17.83
N LEU A 86 -14.99 -4.73 -18.74
CA LEU A 86 -16.31 -5.31 -18.44
C LEU A 86 -16.26 -6.49 -17.47
N ASP A 87 -15.16 -7.23 -17.47
CA ASP A 87 -14.88 -8.42 -16.65
C ASP A 87 -14.08 -8.11 -15.38
N ALA A 88 -13.48 -6.91 -15.31
CA ALA A 88 -12.69 -6.49 -14.17
C ALA A 88 -13.55 -6.08 -12.98
N GLU A 89 -12.96 -6.16 -11.80
CA GLU A 89 -13.63 -5.71 -10.60
C GLU A 89 -13.88 -4.18 -10.60
N ASN A 90 -15.02 -3.78 -10.03
CA ASN A 90 -15.38 -2.38 -9.84
C ASN A 90 -14.45 -1.73 -8.81
N ASN A 91 -13.86 -0.62 -9.22
CA ASN A 91 -13.06 0.26 -8.38
C ASN A 91 -13.95 1.38 -7.83
N VAL A 92 -13.96 1.53 -6.52
CA VAL A 92 -14.73 2.52 -5.78
C VAL A 92 -13.83 3.70 -5.46
N LEU A 93 -14.31 4.90 -5.78
CA LEU A 93 -13.62 6.17 -5.61
C LEU A 93 -14.47 7.08 -4.73
N LEU A 94 -13.84 7.95 -3.95
CA LEU A 94 -14.60 8.90 -3.13
C LEU A 94 -15.20 9.98 -4.03
N ALA A 95 -16.46 10.33 -3.83
CA ALA A 95 -17.07 11.49 -4.47
C ALA A 95 -16.93 12.74 -3.57
N LYS A 96 -17.08 13.94 -4.15
CA LYS A 96 -17.02 15.20 -3.40
C LYS A 96 -17.98 15.24 -2.20
N ARG A 97 -19.20 14.69 -2.36
CA ARG A 97 -20.19 14.61 -1.28
C ARG A 97 -19.76 13.65 -0.18
N GLY A 98 -19.20 12.49 -0.54
CA GLY A 98 -18.63 11.53 0.42
C GLY A 98 -17.49 12.14 1.24
N ARG A 99 -16.61 12.93 0.60
CA ARG A 99 -15.56 13.67 1.32
C ARG A 99 -16.15 14.65 2.34
N ARG A 100 -17.10 15.49 1.94
CA ARG A 100 -17.74 16.46 2.86
C ARG A 100 -18.37 15.76 4.06
N LEU A 101 -19.09 14.66 3.81
CA LEU A 101 -19.68 13.86 4.86
C LEU A 101 -18.63 13.32 5.85
N LEU A 102 -17.46 12.86 5.38
CA LEU A 102 -16.38 12.42 6.27
C LEU A 102 -15.79 13.55 7.10
N VAL A 103 -15.67 14.75 6.54
CA VAL A 103 -15.23 15.93 7.30
C VAL A 103 -16.24 16.24 8.41
N GLU A 104 -17.53 16.25 8.08
CA GLU A 104 -18.62 16.57 9.01
C GLU A 104 -18.79 15.51 10.11
N GLU A 105 -18.80 14.22 9.75
CA GLU A 105 -19.13 13.12 10.67
C GLU A 105 -17.92 12.55 11.41
N ARG A 106 -16.72 12.66 10.82
CA ARG A 106 -15.49 12.02 11.32
C ARG A 106 -14.34 13.00 11.60
N GLY A 107 -14.53 14.29 11.32
CA GLY A 107 -13.50 15.29 11.56
C GLY A 107 -12.24 15.10 10.71
N PHE A 108 -12.35 14.44 9.55
CA PHE A 108 -11.22 14.36 8.64
C PHE A 108 -10.82 15.76 8.17
N ASP A 109 -9.52 15.97 7.97
CA ASP A 109 -9.04 17.16 7.28
C ASP A 109 -9.46 17.10 5.80
N MET A 110 -10.11 18.19 5.35
CA MET A 110 -10.58 18.36 3.98
C MET A 110 -9.45 18.23 2.96
N ASP A 111 -8.25 18.70 3.32
CA ASP A 111 -7.07 18.72 2.44
C ASP A 111 -6.26 17.42 2.51
N ALA A 112 -6.45 16.64 3.58
CA ALA A 112 -5.88 15.30 3.68
C ALA A 112 -6.54 14.32 2.70
N ILE A 113 -7.83 14.51 2.37
CA ILE A 113 -8.58 13.61 1.48
C ILE A 113 -8.63 14.14 0.04
N ALA A 114 -7.91 13.46 -0.85
CA ALA A 114 -8.00 13.69 -2.29
C ALA A 114 -9.31 13.12 -2.88
N VAL A 115 -9.94 13.86 -3.79
CA VAL A 115 -11.04 13.33 -4.63
C VAL A 115 -10.47 13.02 -6.01
N MET A 116 -10.37 11.74 -6.32
CA MET A 116 -9.81 11.28 -7.59
C MET A 116 -10.72 11.60 -8.77
N ARG A 117 -10.12 12.04 -9.89
CA ARG A 117 -10.84 12.32 -11.15
C ARG A 117 -10.92 11.13 -12.11
N GLY A 118 -10.18 10.06 -11.83
CA GLY A 118 -10.13 8.86 -12.67
C GLY A 118 -9.01 7.90 -12.23
N ILE A 119 -8.95 6.74 -12.88
CA ILE A 119 -8.03 5.64 -12.54
C ILE A 119 -6.98 5.34 -13.62
N SER A 120 -7.01 6.05 -14.76
CA SER A 120 -6.21 5.70 -15.94
C SER A 120 -4.70 5.87 -15.79
N LYS A 121 -4.24 6.68 -14.82
CA LYS A 121 -2.82 6.95 -14.58
C LYS A 121 -2.20 6.06 -13.51
N ILE A 122 -2.97 5.13 -12.94
CA ILE A 122 -2.54 4.32 -11.80
C ILE A 122 -2.25 2.92 -12.29
N HIS A 123 -1.12 2.37 -11.84
CA HIS A 123 -0.82 0.96 -12.04
C HIS A 123 -1.72 0.12 -11.11
N LEU A 124 -2.97 -0.11 -11.54
CA LEU A 124 -4.05 -0.64 -10.71
C LEU A 124 -3.72 -1.94 -9.99
N ALA A 125 -2.98 -2.85 -10.63
CA ALA A 125 -2.63 -4.13 -10.00
C ALA A 125 -1.67 -3.96 -8.81
N HIS A 126 -0.70 -3.05 -8.93
CA HIS A 126 0.28 -2.75 -7.87
C HIS A 126 -0.39 -1.96 -6.74
N HIS A 127 -1.18 -0.94 -7.07
CA HIS A 127 -1.99 -0.22 -6.07
C HIS A 127 -2.94 -1.16 -5.32
N ALA A 128 -3.68 -2.02 -6.04
CA ALA A 128 -4.60 -2.97 -5.42
C ALA A 128 -3.88 -3.95 -4.47
N ALA A 129 -2.66 -4.39 -4.79
CA ALA A 129 -1.88 -5.20 -3.86
C ALA A 129 -1.52 -4.43 -2.57
N GLY A 130 -1.13 -3.15 -2.68
CA GLY A 130 -0.93 -2.28 -1.52
C GLY A 130 -2.19 -2.08 -0.67
N VAL A 131 -3.35 -1.86 -1.30
CA VAL A 131 -4.64 -1.76 -0.59
C VAL A 131 -5.03 -3.07 0.08
N SER A 132 -4.80 -4.22 -0.57
CA SER A 132 -5.04 -5.52 0.04
C SER A 132 -4.17 -5.76 1.27
N PHE A 133 -2.90 -5.33 1.22
CA PHE A 133 -2.01 -5.36 2.39
C PHE A 133 -2.54 -4.47 3.52
N PHE A 134 -2.93 -3.23 3.21
CA PHE A 134 -3.52 -2.31 4.19
C PHE A 134 -4.76 -2.90 4.87
N VAL A 135 -5.70 -3.45 4.08
CA VAL A 135 -6.92 -4.08 4.61
C VAL A 135 -6.58 -5.29 5.48
N GLY A 136 -5.66 -6.15 5.03
CA GLY A 136 -5.21 -7.31 5.79
C GLY A 136 -4.58 -6.91 7.12
N LEU A 137 -3.66 -5.94 7.12
CA LEU A 137 -2.97 -5.46 8.32
C LEU A 137 -3.94 -4.79 9.29
N THR A 138 -4.86 -3.96 8.79
CA THR A 138 -5.87 -3.32 9.64
C THR A 138 -6.74 -4.36 10.34
N ASN A 139 -7.25 -5.34 9.59
CA ASN A 139 -8.06 -6.42 10.14
C ASN A 139 -7.27 -7.29 11.14
N ALA A 140 -5.99 -7.58 10.86
CA ALA A 140 -5.13 -8.36 11.75
C ALA A 140 -4.89 -7.61 13.08
N CYS A 141 -4.60 -6.31 13.01
CA CYS A 141 -4.46 -5.47 14.19
C CYS A 141 -5.78 -5.31 14.97
N GLU A 142 -6.93 -5.16 14.31
CA GLU A 142 -8.23 -5.10 14.98
C GLU A 142 -8.58 -6.39 15.74
N ARG A 143 -8.08 -7.55 15.27
CA ARG A 143 -8.25 -8.85 15.94
C ARG A 143 -7.21 -9.11 17.03
N SER A 144 -6.10 -8.38 17.01
CA SER A 144 -5.00 -8.58 17.95
C SER A 144 -5.22 -7.77 19.22
N THR A 145 -4.97 -8.39 20.37
CA THR A 145 -4.90 -7.68 21.66
C THR A 145 -3.49 -7.18 21.98
N LYS A 146 -2.50 -7.54 21.15
CA LYS A 146 -1.07 -7.26 21.39
C LYS A 146 -0.53 -6.11 20.55
N VAL A 147 -1.09 -5.90 19.36
CA VAL A 147 -0.57 -4.95 18.38
C VAL A 147 -1.73 -4.17 17.78
N SER A 148 -1.54 -2.86 17.64
CA SER A 148 -2.45 -1.95 16.96
C SER A 148 -1.76 -1.30 15.77
N LEU A 149 -2.54 -0.91 14.76
CA LEU A 149 -2.05 -0.11 13.64
C LEU A 149 -2.14 1.37 14.03
N ALA A 150 -1.00 1.98 14.35
CA ALA A 150 -0.94 3.37 14.79
C ALA A 150 -1.03 4.36 13.62
N ARG A 151 -0.40 4.01 12.49
CA ARG A 151 -0.46 4.82 11.25
C ARG A 151 -0.30 3.94 10.02
N PHE A 152 -0.96 4.33 8.94
CA PHE A 152 -0.68 3.80 7.61
C PHE A 152 -0.69 4.95 6.61
N ALA A 153 0.35 5.06 5.78
CA ALA A 153 0.48 6.10 4.77
C ALA A 153 0.90 5.48 3.44
N PHE A 154 0.12 5.70 2.38
CA PHE A 154 0.49 5.28 1.02
C PHE A 154 1.50 6.26 0.39
N GLU A 155 2.16 5.84 -0.69
CA GLU A 155 3.16 6.60 -1.44
C GLU A 155 2.77 8.06 -1.67
N ALA A 156 1.53 8.35 -2.09
CA ALA A 156 1.08 9.71 -2.37
C ALA A 156 1.12 10.62 -1.12
N GLU A 157 0.74 10.10 0.05
CA GLU A 157 0.86 10.81 1.30
C GLU A 157 2.34 10.97 1.70
N LEU A 158 3.13 9.91 1.57
CA LEU A 158 4.55 9.93 1.90
C LEU A 158 5.32 10.98 1.07
N ARG A 159 5.06 11.05 -0.24
CA ARG A 159 5.64 12.07 -1.12
C ARG A 159 5.25 13.48 -0.69
N ARG A 160 3.99 13.70 -0.28
CA ARG A 160 3.53 14.98 0.25
C ARG A 160 4.28 15.36 1.54
N LEU A 161 4.44 14.40 2.45
CA LEU A 161 5.17 14.61 3.71
C LEU A 161 6.67 14.87 3.50
N ALA A 162 7.26 14.26 2.47
CA ALA A 162 8.65 14.46 2.07
C ALA A 162 8.89 15.75 1.26
N GLY A 163 7.89 16.63 1.12
CA GLY A 163 8.00 17.88 0.37
C GLY A 163 8.07 17.70 -1.16
N GLY A 164 7.70 16.52 -1.68
CA GLY A 164 7.60 16.25 -3.11
C GLY A 164 8.92 16.12 -3.86
N SER A 165 10.07 16.06 -3.16
CA SER A 165 11.37 15.88 -3.81
C SER A 165 11.43 14.51 -4.52
N PRO A 166 11.69 14.47 -5.85
CA PRO A 166 11.80 13.21 -6.59
C PRO A 166 12.98 12.32 -6.16
N GLU A 167 13.98 12.91 -5.50
CA GLU A 167 15.21 12.22 -5.10
C GLU A 167 15.04 11.43 -3.79
N VAL A 168 13.98 11.69 -3.03
CA VAL A 168 13.72 10.99 -1.77
C VAL A 168 13.22 9.58 -2.08
N GLN A 169 13.87 8.58 -1.49
CA GLN A 169 13.39 7.20 -1.48
C GLN A 169 12.06 7.16 -0.73
N VAL A 170 10.99 6.80 -1.44
CA VAL A 170 9.64 6.67 -0.89
C VAL A 170 9.14 5.25 -1.17
N PRO A 171 8.82 4.45 -0.14
CA PRO A 171 8.20 3.13 -0.34
C PRO A 171 6.77 3.27 -0.87
N ASP A 172 6.21 2.17 -1.36
CA ASP A 172 4.82 2.12 -1.83
C ASP A 172 3.83 2.44 -0.69
N ALA A 173 4.18 2.05 0.54
CA ALA A 173 3.49 2.48 1.76
C ALA A 173 4.42 2.41 2.98
N VAL A 174 4.01 3.07 4.08
CA VAL A 174 4.57 2.85 5.41
C VAL A 174 3.44 2.51 6.37
N ALA A 175 3.62 1.44 7.14
CA ALA A 175 2.79 1.15 8.30
C ALA A 175 3.60 1.35 9.58
N VAL A 176 3.01 2.02 10.57
CA VAL A 176 3.55 2.06 11.93
C VAL A 176 2.63 1.25 12.81
N VAL A 177 3.17 0.16 13.36
CA VAL A 177 2.47 -0.69 14.31
C VAL A 177 2.99 -0.43 15.71
N GLN A 178 2.11 -0.53 16.68
CA GLN A 178 2.41 -0.28 18.08
C GLN A 178 2.01 -1.49 18.92
N GLY A 179 3.00 -2.01 19.67
CA GLY A 179 2.81 -3.06 20.67
C GLY A 179 2.90 -2.51 22.10
N ARG A 180 3.32 -3.34 23.06
CA ARG A 180 3.48 -3.01 24.49
C ARG A 180 4.62 -2.00 24.76
N GLY A 181 4.47 -0.77 24.27
CA GLY A 181 5.42 0.33 24.45
C GLY A 181 6.49 0.46 23.36
N GLU A 182 6.48 -0.41 22.36
CA GLU A 182 7.37 -0.33 21.19
C GLU A 182 6.57 0.01 19.94
N ARG A 183 7.21 0.79 19.05
CA ARG A 183 6.69 1.13 17.72
C ARG A 183 7.67 0.59 16.69
N LEU A 184 7.12 -0.02 15.65
CA LEU A 184 7.87 -0.51 14.51
C LEU A 184 7.27 0.11 13.25
N ALA A 185 8.11 0.75 12.44
CA ALA A 185 7.70 1.14 11.10
C ALA A 185 8.10 0.06 10.07
N LEU A 186 7.22 -0.14 9.09
CA LEU A 186 7.40 -1.05 7.97
C LEU A 186 7.44 -0.21 6.71
N ALA A 187 8.58 -0.14 6.03
CA ALA A 187 8.64 0.32 4.64
C ALA A 187 8.10 -0.81 3.75
N ILE A 188 6.94 -0.62 3.13
CA ILE A 188 6.26 -1.66 2.35
C ILE A 188 6.59 -1.47 0.88
N GLU A 189 7.09 -2.52 0.25
CA GLU A 189 7.43 -2.59 -1.18
C GLU A 189 6.63 -3.72 -1.82
N ILE A 190 5.81 -3.41 -2.81
CA ILE A 190 5.05 -4.37 -3.58
C ILE A 190 5.82 -4.68 -4.87
N ASP A 191 6.33 -5.92 -4.99
CA ASP A 191 7.00 -6.40 -6.19
C ASP A 191 6.08 -7.29 -7.01
N MET A 192 5.57 -6.72 -8.11
CA MET A 192 4.72 -7.43 -9.07
C MET A 192 5.49 -8.43 -9.96
N GLY A 193 6.81 -8.52 -9.82
CA GLY A 193 7.69 -9.37 -10.61
C GLY A 193 8.03 -8.80 -11.98
N SER A 194 7.69 -7.54 -12.26
CA SER A 194 7.96 -6.84 -13.53
C SER A 194 9.40 -6.31 -13.64
N GLU A 195 10.10 -6.17 -12.51
CA GLU A 195 11.47 -5.66 -12.47
C GLU A 195 12.50 -6.79 -12.38
N ASN A 196 13.71 -6.59 -12.90
CA ASN A 196 14.80 -7.55 -12.70
C ASN A 196 15.24 -7.56 -11.21
N PRO A 197 15.54 -8.70 -10.58
CA PRO A 197 16.10 -8.73 -9.23
C PRO A 197 17.28 -7.77 -8.99
N SER A 198 18.20 -7.61 -9.94
CA SER A 198 19.33 -6.67 -9.80
C SER A 198 18.89 -5.21 -9.76
N PHE A 199 17.80 -4.87 -10.46
CA PHE A 199 17.18 -3.56 -10.39
C PHE A 199 16.56 -3.32 -9.01
N VAL A 200 15.83 -4.30 -8.48
CA VAL A 200 15.24 -4.23 -7.12
C VAL A 200 16.33 -4.04 -6.07
N VAL A 201 17.43 -4.78 -6.17
CA VAL A 201 18.61 -4.62 -5.32
C VAL A 201 19.12 -3.17 -5.37
N THR A 202 19.41 -2.67 -6.57
CA THR A 202 20.07 -1.38 -6.79
C THR A 202 19.18 -0.20 -6.40
N ARG A 203 17.88 -0.28 -6.73
CA ARG A 203 16.94 0.84 -6.62
C ARG A 203 16.08 0.80 -5.36
N LYS A 204 15.98 -0.34 -4.68
CA LYS A 204 15.16 -0.48 -3.48
C LYS A 204 16.01 -0.94 -2.28
N ALA A 205 16.63 -2.10 -2.36
CA ALA A 205 17.33 -2.69 -1.20
C ALA A 205 18.53 -1.86 -0.72
N HIS A 206 19.46 -1.48 -1.61
CA HIS A 206 20.65 -0.70 -1.22
C HIS A 206 20.31 0.68 -0.65
N PRO A 207 19.36 1.46 -1.22
CA PRO A 207 18.88 2.68 -0.59
C PRO A 207 18.41 2.47 0.85
N TYR A 208 17.58 1.46 1.12
CA TYR A 208 17.12 1.17 2.49
C TYR A 208 18.26 0.74 3.41
N ALA A 209 19.15 -0.14 2.95
CA ALA A 209 20.31 -0.58 3.72
C ALA A 209 21.18 0.61 4.15
N ARG A 210 21.43 1.56 3.24
CA ARG A 210 22.18 2.79 3.53
C ARG A 210 21.43 3.71 4.50
N MET A 211 20.13 3.93 4.30
CA MET A 211 19.32 4.73 5.23
C MET A 211 19.38 4.15 6.64
N HIS A 212 19.22 2.83 6.76
CA HIS A 212 19.28 2.12 8.04
C HIS A 212 20.67 2.19 8.67
N ALA A 213 21.74 2.01 7.90
CA ALA A 213 23.12 2.14 8.37
C ALA A 213 23.44 3.55 8.89
N CYS A 214 22.81 4.59 8.33
CA CYS A 214 22.92 5.96 8.82
C CYS A 214 21.99 6.28 10.01
N GLY A 215 21.21 5.31 10.50
CA GLY A 215 20.23 5.52 11.56
C GLY A 215 19.10 6.48 11.16
N ALA A 216 18.81 6.62 9.85
CA ALA A 216 17.77 7.51 9.37
C ALA A 216 16.39 6.97 9.81
N PRO A 217 15.54 7.78 10.47
CA PRO A 217 14.23 7.33 10.91
C PRO A 217 13.25 7.21 9.73
N LEU A 218 12.28 6.30 9.83
CA LEU A 218 11.19 6.15 8.87
C LEU A 218 9.89 6.69 9.48
N LEU A 219 9.35 7.79 8.94
CA LEU A 219 8.24 8.54 9.54
C LEU A 219 8.46 8.92 11.02
N GLY A 220 9.71 9.21 11.39
CA GLY A 220 10.08 9.55 12.77
C GLY A 220 10.33 8.33 13.67
N GLU A 221 10.08 7.11 13.19
CA GLU A 221 10.36 5.88 13.94
C GLU A 221 11.81 5.43 13.72
N ALA A 222 12.57 5.26 14.81
CA ALA A 222 13.96 4.81 14.76
C ALA A 222 14.08 3.30 14.47
N CYS A 223 13.10 2.50 14.92
CA CYS A 223 13.03 1.07 14.65
C CYS A 223 12.14 0.83 13.44
N TRP A 224 12.75 0.37 12.35
CA TRP A 224 12.01 0.07 11.13
C TRP A 224 12.68 -1.02 10.30
N VAL A 225 11.88 -1.72 9.51
CA VAL A 225 12.30 -2.77 8.58
C VAL A 225 11.58 -2.59 7.24
N VAL A 226 12.01 -3.32 6.22
CA VAL A 226 11.39 -3.30 4.88
C VAL A 226 10.62 -4.60 4.66
N ALA A 227 9.34 -4.48 4.32
CA ALA A 227 8.45 -5.56 3.97
C ALA A 227 8.25 -5.63 2.45
N PHE A 228 8.89 -6.60 1.80
CA PHE A 228 8.69 -6.91 0.38
C PHE A 228 7.56 -7.92 0.20
N VAL A 229 6.46 -7.49 -0.40
CA VAL A 229 5.36 -8.37 -0.80
C VAL A 229 5.55 -8.76 -2.27
N VAL A 230 5.80 -10.04 -2.51
CA VAL A 230 6.04 -10.59 -3.85
C VAL A 230 4.88 -11.44 -4.34
N THR A 231 4.79 -11.64 -5.65
CA THR A 231 3.68 -12.38 -6.28
C THR A 231 3.79 -13.91 -6.18
N SER A 232 4.99 -14.46 -5.94
CA SER A 232 5.21 -15.91 -5.90
C SER A 232 6.46 -16.30 -5.11
N GLU A 233 6.52 -17.55 -4.66
CA GLU A 233 7.71 -18.14 -4.03
C GLU A 233 8.91 -18.14 -4.97
N ARG A 234 8.70 -18.43 -6.26
CA ARG A 234 9.76 -18.35 -7.27
C ARG A 234 10.37 -16.96 -7.30
N ARG A 235 9.55 -15.91 -7.24
CA ARG A 235 10.03 -14.52 -7.20
C ARG A 235 10.77 -14.22 -5.89
N ARG A 236 10.22 -14.65 -4.75
CA ARG A 236 10.87 -14.55 -3.42
C ARG A 236 12.30 -15.10 -3.48
N ASN A 237 12.45 -16.36 -3.91
CA ASN A 237 13.74 -17.04 -3.92
C ASN A 237 14.76 -16.34 -4.85
N ARG A 238 14.32 -15.80 -5.98
CA ARG A 238 15.21 -15.01 -6.86
C ARG A 238 15.67 -13.71 -6.23
N LEU A 239 14.81 -13.00 -5.50
CA LEU A 239 15.20 -11.78 -4.79
C LEU A 239 16.16 -12.10 -3.64
N VAL A 240 15.92 -13.18 -2.90
CA VAL A 240 16.78 -13.66 -1.82
C VAL A 240 18.21 -13.89 -2.30
N SER A 241 18.38 -14.65 -3.41
CA SER A 241 19.71 -14.85 -4.01
C SER A 241 20.36 -13.52 -4.37
N ALA A 242 19.60 -12.62 -5.03
CA ALA A 242 20.11 -11.32 -5.43
C ALA A 242 20.48 -10.40 -4.25
N PHE A 243 19.73 -10.43 -3.15
CA PHE A 243 20.04 -9.67 -1.93
C PHE A 243 21.30 -10.19 -1.24
N HIS A 244 21.48 -11.51 -1.20
CA HIS A 244 22.68 -12.13 -0.65
C HIS A 244 23.92 -11.83 -1.50
N GLU A 245 23.84 -12.03 -2.82
CA GLU A 245 24.93 -11.72 -3.77
C GLU A 245 25.35 -10.24 -3.67
N ALA A 246 24.40 -9.35 -3.41
CA ALA A 246 24.65 -7.92 -3.24
C ALA A 246 25.03 -7.52 -1.81
N ALA A 247 25.24 -8.48 -0.90
CA ALA A 247 25.58 -8.24 0.50
C ALA A 247 24.63 -7.24 1.20
N VAL A 248 23.33 -7.35 0.94
CA VAL A 248 22.33 -6.56 1.66
C VAL A 248 22.31 -7.03 3.13
N PRO A 249 22.37 -6.12 4.12
CA PRO A 249 22.39 -6.49 5.53
C PRO A 249 21.22 -7.38 5.93
N GLU A 250 21.48 -8.34 6.83
CA GLU A 250 20.45 -9.19 7.39
C GLU A 250 19.54 -8.44 8.36
N GLY A 251 18.33 -8.96 8.58
CA GLY A 251 17.40 -8.44 9.58
C GLY A 251 16.69 -7.13 9.19
N ILE A 252 17.06 -6.50 8.07
CA ILE A 252 16.35 -5.32 7.56
C ILE A 252 15.24 -5.68 6.56
N LEU A 253 15.44 -6.73 5.74
CA LEU A 253 14.48 -7.12 4.70
C LEU A 253 13.68 -8.36 5.12
N TYR A 254 12.36 -8.24 5.02
CA TYR A 254 11.41 -9.33 5.20
C TYR A 254 10.59 -9.50 3.92
N LEU A 255 10.46 -10.72 3.44
CA LEU A 255 9.75 -11.07 2.22
C LEU A 255 8.52 -11.91 2.56
N ALA A 256 7.41 -11.63 1.89
CA ALA A 256 6.21 -12.42 1.99
C ALA A 256 5.54 -12.61 0.63
N VAL A 257 4.85 -13.73 0.45
CA VAL A 257 4.15 -14.05 -0.79
C VAL A 257 2.71 -13.59 -0.67
N GLY A 258 2.31 -12.58 -1.47
CA GLY A 258 1.03 -11.88 -1.36
C GLY A 258 -0.20 -12.79 -1.29
N PRO A 259 -0.35 -13.82 -2.15
CA PRO A 259 -1.46 -14.77 -2.06
C PRO A 259 -1.59 -15.54 -0.74
N GLY A 260 -0.51 -15.66 0.05
CA GLY A 260 -0.51 -16.29 1.38
C GLY A 260 -0.62 -15.31 2.54
N LEU A 261 -0.65 -14.00 2.26
CA LEU A 261 -0.81 -12.96 3.27
C LEU A 261 -2.29 -12.62 3.47
N ASP A 262 -2.83 -13.04 4.61
CA ASP A 262 -4.16 -12.65 5.05
C ASP A 262 -4.17 -12.09 6.48
N GLU A 263 -5.34 -11.74 7.01
CA GLU A 263 -5.41 -11.17 8.35
C GLU A 263 -5.05 -12.16 9.49
N GLN A 264 -4.90 -13.45 9.18
CA GLN A 264 -4.46 -14.48 10.12
C GLN A 264 -2.94 -14.64 10.08
N THR A 265 -2.35 -14.60 8.89
CA THR A 265 -0.90 -14.82 8.73
C THR A 265 -0.08 -13.55 8.86
N LEU A 266 -0.62 -12.37 8.51
CA LEU A 266 0.18 -11.15 8.34
C LEU A 266 0.96 -10.73 9.59
N LEU A 267 0.47 -10.99 10.82
CA LEU A 267 1.20 -10.67 12.04
C LEU A 267 2.10 -11.83 12.55
N THR A 268 1.92 -13.05 12.05
CA THR A 268 2.60 -14.25 12.58
C THR A 268 3.51 -14.89 11.53
N ASP A 269 2.95 -15.53 10.53
CA ASP A 269 3.65 -16.48 9.66
C ASP A 269 3.73 -15.97 8.22
N GLY A 270 4.47 -16.67 7.37
CA GLY A 270 4.58 -16.32 5.95
C GLY A 270 5.56 -15.19 5.64
N TRP A 271 6.34 -14.75 6.64
CA TRP A 271 7.45 -13.82 6.50
C TRP A 271 8.77 -14.55 6.50
N TRP A 272 9.66 -14.14 5.61
CA TRP A 272 10.95 -14.75 5.40
C TRP A 272 12.03 -13.70 5.37
N THR A 273 13.16 -13.96 6.02
CA THR A 273 14.33 -13.09 5.98
C THR A 273 15.56 -13.91 5.62
N THR A 274 16.59 -13.24 5.13
CA THR A 274 17.87 -13.86 4.83
C THR A 274 18.73 -13.94 6.07
N ARG A 275 19.39 -15.09 6.26
CA ARG A 275 20.47 -15.27 7.21
C ARG A 275 21.65 -15.93 6.49
N THR A 276 22.86 -15.48 6.74
CA THR A 276 24.07 -16.14 6.25
C THR A 276 24.23 -17.44 7.04
N SER A 277 24.62 -18.50 6.34
CA SER A 277 24.95 -19.78 6.95
C SER A 277 26.17 -19.67 7.88
N PRO A 278 26.34 -20.60 8.84
CA PRO A 278 27.48 -20.56 9.76
C PRO A 278 28.86 -20.59 9.08
N ASP A 279 28.95 -21.16 7.87
CA ASP A 279 30.16 -21.18 7.04
C ASP A 279 30.41 -19.87 6.28
N GLY A 280 29.46 -18.94 6.25
CA GLY A 280 29.58 -17.67 5.54
C GLY A 280 29.33 -17.75 4.03
N GLU A 281 29.12 -18.94 3.46
CA GLU A 281 29.16 -19.13 2.00
C GLU A 281 27.80 -18.97 1.31
N HIS A 282 26.70 -19.15 2.05
CA HIS A 282 25.35 -19.19 1.48
C HIS A 282 24.33 -18.40 2.30
N ALA A 283 23.33 -17.83 1.63
CA ALA A 283 22.12 -17.39 2.31
C ALA A 283 21.16 -18.55 2.51
N ARG A 284 20.63 -18.67 3.72
CA ARG A 284 19.43 -19.44 4.01
C ARG A 284 18.24 -18.52 4.24
N LEU A 285 17.09 -19.00 3.84
CA LEU A 285 15.80 -18.40 4.17
C LEU A 285 15.37 -18.88 5.57
N VAL A 286 15.04 -17.94 6.43
CA VAL A 286 14.49 -18.22 7.76
C VAL A 286 13.11 -17.61 7.84
N GLU A 287 12.13 -18.40 8.26
CA GLU A 287 10.79 -17.90 8.55
C GLU A 287 10.82 -17.12 9.85
N GLU A 288 10.53 -15.82 9.77
CA GLU A 288 10.60 -14.90 10.90
C GLU A 288 9.64 -13.72 10.66
N SER A 289 8.76 -13.47 11.62
CA SER A 289 7.86 -12.31 11.60
C SER A 289 8.62 -11.01 11.87
N PRO A 290 8.48 -9.96 11.03
CA PRO A 290 9.01 -8.64 11.37
C PRO A 290 8.33 -8.05 12.62
N PHE A 291 7.17 -8.61 13.02
CA PHE A 291 6.41 -8.17 14.19
C PHE A 291 6.89 -8.83 15.50
N ALA A 292 7.78 -9.82 15.44
CA ALA A 292 8.27 -10.51 16.65
C ALA A 292 8.78 -9.55 17.74
N PRO A 293 9.51 -8.45 17.43
CA PRO A 293 9.92 -7.48 18.43
C PRO A 293 8.73 -6.86 19.17
N VAL A 294 7.70 -6.41 18.45
CA VAL A 294 6.52 -5.76 19.07
C VAL A 294 5.53 -6.75 19.70
N LEU A 295 5.63 -8.04 19.35
CA LEU A 295 4.77 -9.12 19.85
C LEU A 295 5.31 -9.83 21.10
N THR A 296 6.63 -9.79 21.33
CA THR A 296 7.31 -10.43 22.47
C THR A 296 7.44 -9.47 23.64
N ASP A 297 7.28 -10.00 24.86
CA ASP A 297 7.46 -9.19 26.06
C ASP A 297 8.95 -8.91 26.29
N ARG A 298 9.33 -7.70 26.70
CA ARG A 298 10.75 -7.35 26.94
C ARG A 298 11.39 -8.27 28.00
N SER A 299 10.57 -8.87 28.87
CA SER A 299 11.02 -9.86 29.85
C SER A 299 11.65 -11.11 29.22
N ASP A 300 11.31 -11.45 27.97
CA ASP A 300 11.85 -12.62 27.25
C ASP A 300 13.14 -12.29 26.47
N ARG A 301 13.51 -11.01 26.32
CA ARG A 301 14.70 -10.60 25.54
C ARG A 301 16.03 -10.73 26.29
N ARG A 302 16.10 -11.43 27.42
CA ARG A 302 17.40 -11.74 28.07
C ARG A 302 18.30 -12.68 27.25
N HIS A 303 17.91 -13.08 26.03
CA HIS A 303 18.66 -14.00 25.16
C HIS A 303 19.04 -13.46 23.78
N GLY A 304 18.97 -12.15 23.53
CA GLY A 304 19.33 -11.59 22.23
C GLY A 304 19.82 -10.16 22.29
N GLN A 305 20.91 -9.90 23.01
CA GLN A 305 21.71 -8.72 22.70
C GLN A 305 22.30 -8.92 21.31
N ALA A 306 22.00 -8.00 20.38
CA ALA A 306 22.81 -7.86 19.18
C ALA A 306 24.28 -7.68 19.63
N PRO A 307 25.25 -8.37 19.00
CA PRO A 307 26.65 -8.21 19.36
C PRO A 307 27.02 -6.73 19.17
N ALA A 308 27.45 -6.10 20.27
CA ALA A 308 27.93 -4.72 20.28
C ALA A 308 29.26 -4.54 19.50
N ASP A 309 29.80 -5.60 18.91
CA ASP A 309 31.17 -5.69 18.40
C ASP A 309 31.33 -5.40 16.90
N LEU A 310 30.39 -4.69 16.25
CA LEU A 310 30.53 -4.21 14.87
C LEU A 310 30.74 -2.70 14.72
N MET A 311 30.98 -1.98 15.81
CA MET A 311 31.65 -0.67 15.75
C MET A 311 33.16 -0.83 15.92
N GLY A 312 33.76 -1.58 15.00
CA GLY A 312 35.20 -1.56 14.77
C GLY A 312 35.63 -0.15 14.37
N SER A 313 36.53 0.42 15.16
CA SER A 313 37.18 1.71 14.97
C SER A 313 37.78 1.84 13.57
N ALA A 314 37.06 2.47 12.64
CA ALA A 314 37.68 3.08 11.47
C ALA A 314 38.40 4.34 11.94
N GLY A 315 39.72 4.21 12.17
CA GLY A 315 40.60 5.34 12.43
C GLY A 315 40.46 6.38 11.34
N LEU A 316 39.97 7.56 11.71
CA LEU A 316 40.02 8.74 10.86
C LEU A 316 41.49 9.17 10.71
N PRO A 317 42.03 9.32 9.48
CA PRO A 317 43.36 9.86 9.29
C PRO A 317 43.37 11.33 9.77
N GLY A 318 44.30 11.62 10.68
CA GLY A 318 44.50 12.95 11.25
C GLY A 318 44.73 14.00 10.18
N ARG A 319 43.92 15.08 10.21
CA ARG A 319 44.21 16.30 9.48
C ARG A 319 45.43 16.97 10.12
N GLY A 320 46.58 16.85 9.46
CA GLY A 320 47.73 17.71 9.75
C GLY A 320 47.38 19.15 9.41
N VAL A 321 47.31 20.00 10.43
CA VAL A 321 47.34 21.45 10.30
C VAL A 321 48.81 21.84 10.15
N ARG A 322 49.20 22.41 9.02
CA ARG A 322 50.46 23.17 8.89
C ARG A 322 50.11 24.65 8.94
N GLY A 323 50.78 25.37 9.84
CA GLY A 323 50.96 26.82 9.75
C GLY A 323 52.03 27.19 8.73
#